data_AF-A0A256W957-F1
#
_entry.id   AF-A0A256W957-F1
#
_cell.length_a   1.000
_cell.length_b   1.000
_cell.length_c   1.000
_cell.angle_alpha   90.00
_cell.angle_beta   90.00
_cell.angle_gamma   90.00
#
_symmetry.space_group_name_H-M   'P 1'
#
loop_
_entity.id
_entity.type
_entity.pdbx_description
1 polymer ?
#
loop_
_entity_poly.entity_id
_entity_poly.type
_entity_poly.pdbx_seq_one_letter_code
_entity_poly.pdbx_strand_id
1 'polypeptide(L)'
;MKKTIYIIIAILAITVISATNGLAQKVYDVFSNEYMPITNSLYKEVNVRNSIFKNEVEVLYFKIKNEDTKAIKSINKQAYAICLDYLTNEKKSMKLMSELEQRLRVRNELQNSKNDDYDRRAEYNQRSNPPLHSIKSSIISRIADKLFIRVDFNFKSEYSRNYYDSDDINISHYYVANIKSAKVKRWKNDLTNKQLSILQENLSEQLNRNYSQANSELKLSEIELLKSNEEYQENNRVEECKNICTRIDLYEADFYCYAWGIIVDFQEYTNSSKIYYGEKFQLFIPYTDAKQIFKNIPKFAFLNHIPNVSTHINNFNILDFYNKAASDRRAPEAENIVELNGIKNSPKSLSIIRSQILRDNTATNFTKQEFEYNTKGQILSKILYQGKGNVFYRSTFYSYDSAGLLLSKIVKYKDNREESESYTYDHKNNLSRLAIRSSSDDENSNKLYFYNGNNIYYFTMDNAISVDNSGISRLRFDKNRIYNTDKNYFAINDKRQIEGIVSLRNYNNQGQFGRDSLDRIIEYHNENDRYNYYWNYDSLNRLVEFEQYEFQKNKLHISFLYQGENMLPYKRINIQKYGGNNTVLEKELKWEMFEE
;
A
#
# COMPACT_ATOMS: atom_id res chain seq x y z
N MET A 1 -3.60 7.48 22.43
CA MET A 1 -3.86 8.15 21.12
C MET A 1 -2.67 8.95 20.54
N LYS A 2 -1.39 8.66 20.84
CA LYS A 2 -0.22 9.41 20.28
C LYS A 2 1.04 8.58 19.98
N LYS A 3 0.97 7.24 19.85
CA LYS A 3 2.18 6.40 19.71
C LYS A 3 2.22 5.40 18.54
N THR A 4 1.15 5.23 17.77
CA THR A 4 1.14 4.41 16.54
C THR A 4 1.71 5.15 15.31
N ILE A 5 1.97 6.45 15.46
CA ILE A 5 2.32 7.39 14.38
C ILE A 5 3.74 7.17 13.80
N TYR A 6 4.66 6.45 14.46
CA TYR A 6 6.10 6.50 14.11
C TYR A 6 6.59 5.53 13.03
N ILE A 7 5.88 4.43 12.76
CA ILE A 7 6.27 3.46 11.71
C ILE A 7 5.55 3.80 10.40
N ILE A 8 4.29 4.24 10.51
CA ILE A 8 3.56 4.85 9.42
C ILE A 8 4.35 6.05 8.88
N ILE A 9 4.95 6.92 9.71
CA ILE A 9 5.75 8.09 9.25
C ILE A 9 6.92 7.76 8.31
N ALA A 10 7.54 6.57 8.31
CA ALA A 10 8.64 6.30 7.37
C ALA A 10 8.13 6.03 5.95
N ILE A 11 6.98 5.33 5.84
CA ILE A 11 6.25 5.12 4.59
C ILE A 11 5.43 6.38 4.24
N LEU A 12 4.95 7.11 5.25
CA LEU A 12 4.21 8.36 5.14
C LEU A 12 5.11 9.54 4.76
N ALA A 13 6.37 9.60 5.17
CA ALA A 13 7.27 10.70 4.78
C ALA A 13 7.70 10.58 3.32
N ILE A 14 7.83 9.37 2.79
CA ILE A 14 8.06 9.13 1.37
C ILE A 14 6.76 9.34 0.57
N THR A 15 5.60 8.98 1.13
CA THR A 15 4.29 9.27 0.48
C THR A 15 3.80 10.70 0.66
N VAL A 16 4.28 11.48 1.64
CA VAL A 16 4.01 12.92 1.78
C VAL A 16 4.82 13.73 0.76
N ILE A 17 5.97 13.20 0.30
CA ILE A 17 6.62 13.71 -0.92
C ILE A 17 5.81 13.35 -2.18
N SER A 18 4.99 12.27 -2.13
CA SER A 18 4.01 11.93 -3.17
C SER A 18 2.70 12.72 -3.07
N ALA A 19 2.32 13.21 -1.88
CA ALA A 19 0.99 13.71 -1.57
C ALA A 19 0.70 15.15 -2.05
N THR A 20 1.63 15.81 -2.75
CA THR A 20 1.44 17.19 -3.24
C THR A 20 1.59 17.37 -4.75
N ASN A 21 1.61 16.29 -5.54
CA ASN A 21 1.56 16.38 -7.00
C ASN A 21 0.29 15.70 -7.52
N GLY A 22 -0.68 16.52 -7.94
CA GLY A 22 -2.08 16.15 -8.13
C GLY A 22 -2.37 14.93 -9.00
N LEU A 23 -3.54 14.35 -8.71
CA LEU A 23 -4.40 13.53 -9.59
C LEU A 23 -3.67 12.95 -10.80
N ALA A 24 -3.29 11.67 -10.73
CA ALA A 24 -2.63 10.86 -11.76
C ALA A 24 -2.64 11.50 -13.17
N GLN A 25 -1.55 12.19 -13.53
CA GLN A 25 -1.37 12.79 -14.86
C GLN A 25 -0.88 11.78 -15.91
N LYS A 26 -0.87 10.48 -15.59
CA LYS A 26 -0.35 9.41 -16.42
C LYS A 26 -1.12 8.10 -16.19
N VAL A 27 -1.25 7.30 -17.24
CA VAL A 27 -1.73 5.91 -17.19
C VAL A 27 -0.62 5.02 -17.73
N TYR A 28 -0.20 4.03 -16.95
CA TYR A 28 0.87 3.12 -17.33
C TYR A 28 0.35 1.92 -18.10
N ASP A 29 1.09 1.51 -19.12
CA ASP A 29 1.05 0.16 -19.66
C ASP A 29 2.26 -0.59 -19.10
N VAL A 30 2.00 -1.41 -18.07
CA VAL A 30 3.04 -2.07 -17.29
C VAL A 30 3.79 -3.14 -18.08
N PHE A 31 3.22 -3.64 -19.19
CA PHE A 31 3.83 -4.70 -20.00
C PHE A 31 4.78 -4.13 -21.07
N SER A 32 4.46 -2.96 -21.63
CA SER A 32 5.32 -2.27 -22.61
C SER A 32 6.30 -1.27 -21.96
N ASN A 33 6.18 -1.04 -20.65
CA ASN A 33 6.88 0.02 -19.91
C ASN A 33 6.57 1.45 -20.43
N GLU A 34 5.50 1.61 -21.21
CA GLU A 34 5.05 2.90 -21.71
C GLU A 34 4.08 3.58 -20.73
N TYR A 35 3.86 4.88 -20.92
CA TYR A 35 2.80 5.60 -20.24
C TYR A 35 2.11 6.57 -21.20
N MET A 36 0.86 6.87 -20.90
CA MET A 36 0.06 7.86 -21.62
C MET A 36 -0.19 9.06 -20.70
N PRO A 37 0.27 10.27 -21.05
CA PRO A 37 0.00 11.45 -20.26
C PRO A 37 -1.47 11.86 -20.40
N ILE A 38 -2.10 12.24 -19.29
CA ILE A 38 -3.53 12.59 -19.21
C ILE A 38 -3.77 13.84 -18.36
N THR A 39 -4.92 14.46 -18.56
CA THR A 39 -5.51 15.51 -17.71
C THR A 39 -6.86 15.00 -17.22
N ASN A 40 -7.07 14.92 -15.90
CA ASN A 40 -8.29 14.37 -15.28
C ASN A 40 -9.26 15.44 -14.75
N SER A 41 -9.25 16.64 -15.34
CA SER A 41 -9.90 17.81 -14.75
C SER A 41 -10.51 18.76 -15.77
N LEU A 42 -10.99 18.25 -16.92
CA LEU A 42 -11.85 19.08 -17.76
C LEU A 42 -13.24 19.07 -17.17
N TYR A 43 -13.70 20.26 -16.82
CA TYR A 43 -14.97 20.51 -16.15
C TYR A 43 -15.93 21.24 -17.09
N LYS A 44 -17.19 20.81 -17.10
CA LYS A 44 -18.29 21.53 -17.72
C LYS A 44 -19.55 21.34 -16.89
N GLU A 45 -20.21 22.42 -16.53
CA GLU A 45 -21.60 22.40 -16.08
C GLU A 45 -22.52 22.21 -17.29
N VAL A 46 -23.46 21.28 -17.16
CA VAL A 46 -24.45 21.00 -18.19
C VAL A 46 -25.83 21.25 -17.63
N ASN A 47 -26.51 22.24 -18.20
CA ASN A 47 -27.93 22.48 -17.96
C ASN A 47 -28.75 21.35 -18.57
N VAL A 48 -29.37 20.52 -17.72
CA VAL A 48 -30.12 19.35 -18.18
C VAL A 48 -31.53 19.76 -18.59
N ARG A 49 -31.90 19.46 -19.85
CA ARG A 49 -33.26 19.69 -20.37
C ARG A 49 -34.18 18.48 -20.19
N ASN A 50 -33.67 17.37 -19.67
CA ASN A 50 -34.40 16.14 -19.45
C ASN A 50 -35.21 16.23 -18.14
N SER A 51 -36.48 15.83 -18.16
CA SER A 51 -37.38 15.86 -17.01
C SER A 51 -36.93 14.96 -15.84
N ILE A 52 -36.06 13.98 -16.11
CA ILE A 52 -35.57 12.99 -15.13
C ILE A 52 -34.52 13.59 -14.18
N PHE A 53 -33.64 14.45 -14.68
CA PHE A 53 -32.62 15.10 -13.86
C PHE A 53 -32.99 16.58 -13.69
N LYS A 54 -33.30 16.98 -12.47
CA LYS A 54 -33.48 18.40 -12.11
C LYS A 54 -32.11 18.95 -11.70
N ASN A 55 -31.80 20.17 -12.12
CA ASN A 55 -30.58 20.94 -11.81
C ASN A 55 -29.40 20.76 -12.79
N GLU A 56 -28.37 21.58 -12.59
CA GLU A 56 -27.09 21.54 -13.29
C GLU A 56 -26.28 20.31 -12.86
N VAL A 57 -25.72 19.58 -13.82
CA VAL A 57 -24.88 18.41 -13.56
C VAL A 57 -23.43 18.74 -13.89
N GLU A 58 -22.53 18.48 -12.95
CA GLU A 58 -21.09 18.62 -13.16
C GLU A 58 -20.55 17.46 -14.01
N VAL A 59 -19.96 17.76 -15.17
CA VAL A 59 -19.31 16.75 -16.01
C VAL A 59 -17.80 16.91 -15.97
N LEU A 60 -17.13 15.97 -15.31
CA LEU A 60 -15.69 15.82 -15.28
C LEU A 60 -15.27 14.72 -16.27
N TYR A 61 -14.32 15.01 -17.14
CA TYR A 61 -13.83 14.01 -18.10
C TYR A 61 -12.33 14.10 -18.33
N PHE A 62 -11.75 12.94 -18.62
CA PHE A 62 -10.34 12.85 -18.96
C PHE A 62 -10.06 13.41 -20.35
N LYS A 63 -8.81 13.85 -20.54
CA LYS A 63 -8.22 14.16 -21.83
C LYS A 63 -6.83 13.55 -21.92
N ILE A 64 -6.58 12.76 -22.97
CA ILE A 64 -5.24 12.29 -23.30
C ILE A 64 -4.44 13.46 -23.84
N LYS A 65 -3.27 13.72 -23.24
CA LYS A 65 -2.30 14.73 -23.68
C LYS A 65 -1.54 14.21 -24.90
N ASN A 66 -1.11 15.12 -25.78
CA ASN A 66 -0.47 14.85 -27.06
C ASN A 66 -1.43 14.15 -28.06
N GLU A 67 -2.28 14.97 -28.67
CA GLU A 67 -3.28 14.53 -29.66
C GLU A 67 -2.65 14.24 -31.03
N ASP A 68 -1.58 13.45 -31.06
CA ASP A 68 -0.73 13.29 -32.24
C ASP A 68 -1.42 12.46 -33.34
N THR A 69 -2.49 11.75 -33.01
CA THR A 69 -3.26 10.93 -33.95
C THR A 69 -4.74 11.33 -34.01
N LYS A 70 -5.35 11.16 -35.19
CA LYS A 70 -6.81 11.30 -35.37
C LYS A 70 -7.59 10.38 -34.42
N ALA A 71 -7.04 9.22 -34.09
CA ALA A 71 -7.66 8.26 -33.19
C ALA A 71 -7.76 8.79 -31.75
N ILE A 72 -6.67 9.36 -31.21
CA ILE A 72 -6.66 9.97 -29.86
C ILE A 72 -7.62 11.17 -29.80
N LYS A 73 -7.63 12.03 -30.82
CA LYS A 73 -8.60 13.14 -30.92
C LYS A 73 -10.05 12.66 -30.85
N SER A 74 -10.36 11.59 -31.58
CA SER A 74 -11.68 10.98 -31.59
C SER A 74 -12.05 10.37 -30.24
N ILE A 75 -11.12 9.71 -29.55
CA ILE A 75 -11.34 9.17 -28.20
C ILE A 75 -11.61 10.30 -27.20
N ASN A 76 -10.82 11.38 -27.23
CA ASN A 76 -11.04 12.55 -26.37
C ASN A 76 -12.45 13.16 -26.60
N LYS A 77 -12.90 13.26 -27.85
CA LYS A 77 -14.27 13.73 -28.18
C LYS A 77 -15.34 12.77 -27.65
N GLN A 78 -15.12 11.46 -27.80
CA GLN A 78 -16.05 10.44 -27.32
C GLN A 78 -16.13 10.39 -25.79
N ALA A 79 -15.05 10.68 -25.05
CA ALA A 79 -15.05 10.69 -23.58
C ALA A 79 -16.11 11.63 -23.00
N TYR A 80 -16.18 12.86 -23.51
CA TYR A 80 -17.22 13.82 -23.13
C TYR A 80 -18.61 13.42 -23.65
N ALA A 81 -18.69 12.95 -24.91
CA ALA A 81 -19.95 12.55 -25.51
C ALA A 81 -20.62 11.39 -24.77
N ILE A 82 -19.85 10.43 -24.22
CA ILE A 82 -20.38 9.33 -23.41
C ILE A 82 -21.08 9.87 -22.16
N CYS A 83 -20.47 10.82 -21.45
CA CYS A 83 -21.10 11.44 -20.28
C CYS A 83 -22.39 12.19 -20.68
N LEU A 84 -22.34 12.97 -21.75
CA LEU A 84 -23.48 13.78 -22.21
C LEU A 84 -24.66 12.92 -22.69
N ASP A 85 -24.39 11.76 -23.26
CA ASP A 85 -25.43 10.84 -23.75
C ASP A 85 -26.34 10.36 -22.60
N TYR A 86 -25.82 10.19 -21.37
CA TYR A 86 -26.69 9.86 -20.21
C TYR A 86 -27.61 11.00 -19.78
N LEU A 87 -27.24 12.25 -20.05
CA LEU A 87 -28.04 13.43 -19.72
C LEU A 87 -29.06 13.76 -20.81
N THR A 88 -28.74 13.45 -22.06
CA THR A 88 -29.52 13.86 -23.24
C THR A 88 -30.38 12.74 -23.85
N ASN A 89 -30.06 11.47 -23.56
CA ASN A 89 -30.79 10.31 -24.07
C ASN A 89 -31.66 9.68 -22.99
N GLU A 90 -32.96 9.94 -23.08
CA GLU A 90 -33.98 9.50 -22.11
C GLU A 90 -33.90 7.99 -21.79
N LYS A 91 -33.69 7.14 -22.79
CA LYS A 91 -33.58 5.69 -22.59
C LYS A 91 -32.38 5.32 -21.73
N LYS A 92 -31.26 6.03 -21.84
CA LYS A 92 -30.07 5.81 -20.99
C LYS A 92 -30.29 6.39 -19.60
N SER A 93 -30.91 7.56 -19.51
CA SER A 93 -31.26 8.19 -18.24
C SER A 93 -32.18 7.28 -17.40
N MET A 94 -33.25 6.75 -18.00
CA MET A 94 -34.18 5.83 -17.32
C MET A 94 -33.49 4.55 -16.83
N LYS A 95 -32.56 3.98 -17.61
CA LYS A 95 -31.80 2.81 -17.18
C LYS A 95 -30.93 3.11 -15.96
N LEU A 96 -30.24 4.25 -15.97
CA LEU A 96 -29.43 4.69 -14.84
C LEU A 96 -30.30 4.93 -13.59
N MET A 97 -31.48 5.52 -13.73
CA MET A 97 -32.42 5.67 -12.62
C MET A 97 -32.94 4.33 -12.08
N SER A 98 -33.20 3.37 -12.96
CA SER A 98 -33.58 2.02 -12.53
C SER A 98 -32.46 1.32 -11.75
N GLU A 99 -31.21 1.49 -12.17
CA GLU A 99 -30.05 1.01 -11.43
C GLU A 99 -29.94 1.70 -10.06
N LEU A 100 -30.14 3.02 -9.98
CA LEU A 100 -30.18 3.77 -8.72
C LEU A 100 -31.26 3.27 -7.77
N GLU A 101 -32.48 3.03 -8.26
CA GLU A 101 -33.57 2.49 -7.45
C GLU A 101 -33.23 1.11 -6.87
N GLN A 102 -32.54 0.26 -7.63
CA GLN A 102 -32.05 -1.03 -7.13
C GLN A 102 -31.03 -0.83 -6.00
N ARG A 103 -30.08 0.11 -6.16
CA ARG A 103 -29.10 0.44 -5.10
C ARG A 103 -29.77 0.95 -3.82
N LEU A 104 -30.74 1.86 -3.98
CA LEU A 104 -31.51 2.40 -2.87
C LEU A 104 -32.29 1.33 -2.11
N ARG A 105 -32.87 0.33 -2.80
CA ARG A 105 -33.57 -0.79 -2.15
C ARG A 105 -32.63 -1.58 -1.23
N VAL A 106 -31.45 -1.97 -1.73
CA VAL A 106 -30.47 -2.70 -0.92
C VAL A 106 -29.98 -1.86 0.26
N ARG A 107 -29.70 -0.57 0.03
CA ARG A 107 -29.30 0.35 1.10
C ARG A 107 -30.37 0.46 2.19
N ASN A 108 -31.62 0.68 1.80
CA ASN A 108 -32.74 0.80 2.73
C ASN A 108 -32.98 -0.49 3.52
N GLU A 109 -32.86 -1.66 2.86
CA GLU A 109 -32.89 -2.97 3.52
C GLU A 109 -31.82 -3.08 4.62
N LEU A 110 -30.58 -2.73 4.30
CA LEU A 110 -29.45 -2.76 5.24
C LEU A 110 -29.61 -1.75 6.39
N GLN A 111 -30.11 -0.54 6.11
CA GLN A 111 -30.38 0.47 7.15
C GLN A 111 -31.50 0.03 8.08
N ASN A 112 -32.59 -0.52 7.54
CA ASN A 112 -33.72 -1.01 8.33
C ASN A 112 -33.34 -2.24 9.18
N SER A 113 -32.40 -3.07 8.72
CA SER A 113 -31.90 -4.20 9.52
C SER A 113 -31.02 -3.82 10.72
N LYS A 114 -30.53 -2.57 10.79
CA LYS A 114 -29.66 -2.09 11.89
C LYS A 114 -30.42 -1.39 13.02
N ASN A 115 -31.68 -1.02 12.81
CA ASN A 115 -32.50 -0.35 13.81
C ASN A 115 -33.53 -1.33 14.39
N ASP A 116 -33.31 -1.80 15.62
CA ASP A 116 -34.28 -2.63 16.37
C ASP A 116 -35.56 -1.85 16.75
N ASP A 117 -35.59 -0.54 16.56
CA ASP A 117 -36.83 0.24 16.64
C ASP A 117 -37.63 0.12 15.33
N TYR A 118 -38.44 -0.93 15.28
CA TYR A 118 -39.58 -1.05 14.36
C TYR A 118 -40.67 0.02 14.60
N ASP A 119 -40.45 0.94 15.55
CA ASP A 119 -41.44 1.92 15.97
C ASP A 119 -41.22 3.31 15.32
N ARG A 120 -42.17 3.66 14.45
CA ARG A 120 -42.61 5.04 14.14
C ARG A 120 -41.64 6.01 13.43
N ARG A 121 -40.68 5.52 12.63
CA ARG A 121 -40.01 6.37 11.61
C ARG A 121 -40.22 5.94 10.16
N ALA A 122 -40.97 4.85 9.94
CA ALA A 122 -41.24 4.31 8.61
C ALA A 122 -41.97 5.28 7.65
N GLU A 123 -42.65 6.31 8.18
CA GLU A 123 -43.34 7.31 7.35
C GLU A 123 -42.45 8.49 6.88
N TYR A 124 -41.21 8.65 7.39
CA TYR A 124 -40.33 9.77 7.02
C TYR A 124 -39.36 9.47 5.86
N ASN A 125 -39.36 8.24 5.33
CA ASN A 125 -38.38 7.78 4.34
C ASN A 125 -38.91 7.71 2.89
N GLN A 126 -40.00 8.41 2.55
CA GLN A 126 -40.26 8.79 1.16
C GLN A 126 -39.32 9.94 0.75
N ARG A 127 -38.00 9.75 0.90
CA ARG A 127 -37.03 10.67 0.28
C ARG A 127 -37.12 10.46 -1.22
N SER A 128 -37.38 11.53 -1.96
CA SER A 128 -37.22 11.56 -3.41
C SER A 128 -35.83 11.01 -3.77
N ASN A 129 -35.73 10.25 -4.88
CA ASN A 129 -34.43 9.75 -5.36
C ASN A 129 -33.39 10.88 -5.35
N PRO A 130 -32.17 10.64 -4.83
CA PRO A 130 -31.14 11.66 -4.79
C PRO A 130 -30.85 12.14 -6.22
N PRO A 131 -30.77 13.45 -6.47
CA PRO A 131 -30.43 13.97 -7.80
C PRO A 131 -29.02 13.54 -8.22
N LEU A 132 -28.83 13.40 -9.53
CA LEU A 132 -27.50 13.21 -10.11
C LEU A 132 -26.73 14.53 -9.98
N HIS A 133 -25.63 14.52 -9.23
CA HIS A 133 -24.84 15.70 -8.96
C HIS A 133 -23.66 15.82 -9.93
N SER A 134 -22.94 14.73 -10.16
CA SER A 134 -21.79 14.73 -11.08
C SER A 134 -21.62 13.43 -11.86
N ILE A 135 -21.00 13.56 -13.04
CA ILE A 135 -20.53 12.46 -13.86
C ILE A 135 -19.02 12.62 -14.05
N LYS A 136 -18.24 11.61 -13.67
CA LYS A 136 -16.78 11.61 -13.79
C LYS A 136 -16.29 10.47 -14.69
N SER A 137 -15.69 10.82 -15.81
CA SER A 137 -15.02 9.87 -16.72
C SER A 137 -13.51 9.87 -16.49
N SER A 138 -12.95 8.70 -16.15
CA SER A 138 -11.53 8.52 -15.83
C SER A 138 -10.95 7.30 -16.56
N ILE A 139 -9.69 7.37 -16.98
CA ILE A 139 -8.96 6.18 -17.46
C ILE A 139 -8.42 5.44 -16.24
N ILE A 140 -8.74 4.15 -16.12
CA ILE A 140 -8.31 3.30 -15.00
C ILE A 140 -7.12 2.41 -15.35
N SER A 141 -6.95 2.04 -16.62
CA SER A 141 -5.85 1.16 -17.05
C SER A 141 -5.59 1.28 -18.55
N ARG A 142 -4.34 0.99 -18.94
CA ARG A 142 -3.92 0.80 -20.33
C ARG A 142 -3.23 -0.55 -20.45
N ILE A 143 -3.65 -1.34 -21.42
CA ILE A 143 -2.96 -2.58 -21.79
C ILE A 143 -2.88 -2.64 -23.31
N ALA A 144 -1.66 -2.61 -23.85
CA ALA A 144 -1.40 -2.57 -25.27
C ALA A 144 -2.17 -1.43 -25.96
N ASP A 145 -3.07 -1.77 -26.89
CA ASP A 145 -3.89 -0.82 -27.64
C ASP A 145 -5.28 -0.58 -27.04
N LYS A 146 -5.53 -1.06 -25.82
CA LYS A 146 -6.81 -0.90 -25.11
C LYS A 146 -6.66 0.04 -23.92
N LEU A 147 -7.58 1.00 -23.83
CA LEU A 147 -7.77 1.85 -22.66
C LEU A 147 -9.07 1.45 -21.98
N PHE A 148 -9.00 1.15 -20.69
CA PHE A 148 -10.16 0.90 -19.85
C PHE A 148 -10.55 2.20 -19.16
N ILE A 149 -11.81 2.56 -19.31
CA ILE A 149 -12.39 3.83 -18.86
C ILE A 149 -13.52 3.50 -17.89
N ARG A 150 -13.57 4.21 -16.78
CA ARG A 150 -14.67 4.17 -15.81
C ARG A 150 -15.42 5.50 -15.84
N VAL A 151 -16.74 5.42 -15.89
CA VAL A 151 -17.65 6.57 -15.81
C VAL A 151 -18.46 6.42 -14.54
N ASP A 152 -18.15 7.25 -13.56
CA ASP A 152 -18.78 7.29 -12.24
C ASP A 152 -19.94 8.29 -12.27
N PHE A 153 -21.13 7.87 -11.85
CA PHE A 153 -22.33 8.68 -11.66
C PHE A 153 -22.56 8.85 -10.17
N ASN A 154 -22.44 10.07 -9.68
CA ASN A 154 -22.52 10.38 -8.26
C ASN A 154 -23.86 11.09 -7.98
N PHE A 155 -24.72 10.42 -7.22
CA PHE A 155 -26.00 10.92 -6.75
C PHE A 155 -25.85 11.39 -5.31
N LYS A 156 -26.31 12.60 -4.99
CA LYS A 156 -26.21 13.18 -3.64
C LYS A 156 -27.54 13.74 -3.18
N SER A 157 -27.86 13.57 -1.90
CA SER A 157 -29.04 14.22 -1.29
C SER A 157 -28.68 15.59 -0.74
N GLU A 158 -29.51 16.59 -1.03
CA GLU A 158 -29.32 17.98 -0.59
C GLU A 158 -29.61 18.19 0.92
N TYR A 159 -30.17 17.20 1.62
CA TYR A 159 -30.70 17.35 2.99
C TYR A 159 -29.82 16.80 4.12
N SER A 160 -28.57 16.43 3.84
CA SER A 160 -27.65 15.96 4.89
C SER A 160 -27.17 17.12 5.77
N ARG A 161 -27.84 17.35 6.91
CA ARG A 161 -27.38 18.28 7.96
C ARG A 161 -26.25 17.70 8.82
N ASN A 162 -25.92 16.42 8.66
CA ASN A 162 -24.89 15.72 9.44
C ASN A 162 -23.88 15.07 8.49
N TYR A 163 -22.60 15.42 8.68
CA TYR A 163 -21.45 14.95 7.88
C TYR A 163 -21.30 13.41 7.79
N TYR A 164 -22.00 12.65 8.62
CA TYR A 164 -21.91 11.18 8.71
C TYR A 164 -23.08 10.42 8.03
N ASP A 165 -24.04 11.13 7.43
CA ASP A 165 -25.26 10.52 6.87
C ASP A 165 -25.55 11.04 5.45
N SER A 166 -24.52 11.18 4.62
CA SER A 166 -24.69 11.55 3.21
C SER A 166 -25.32 10.37 2.45
N ASP A 167 -26.47 10.60 1.81
CA ASP A 167 -27.15 9.65 0.90
C ASP A 167 -26.41 9.50 -0.46
N ASP A 168 -25.08 9.50 -0.43
CA ASP A 168 -24.27 9.47 -1.64
C ASP A 168 -24.29 8.06 -2.22
N ILE A 169 -24.75 7.92 -3.46
CA ILE A 169 -24.73 6.65 -4.20
C ILE A 169 -23.90 6.83 -5.45
N ASN A 170 -22.91 5.95 -5.62
CA ASN A 170 -22.08 5.90 -6.81
C ASN A 170 -22.47 4.70 -7.68
N ILE A 171 -22.70 4.95 -8.97
CA ILE A 171 -22.86 3.91 -9.97
C ILE A 171 -21.73 4.04 -10.98
N SER A 172 -21.04 2.95 -11.28
CA SER A 172 -19.92 2.94 -12.21
C SER A 172 -20.29 2.21 -13.51
N HIS A 173 -19.91 2.78 -14.64
CA HIS A 173 -19.99 2.12 -15.94
C HIS A 173 -18.63 2.05 -16.61
N TYR A 174 -18.29 0.85 -17.10
CA TYR A 174 -17.01 0.60 -17.74
C TYR A 174 -17.09 0.67 -19.27
N TYR A 175 -16.01 1.15 -19.88
CA TYR A 175 -15.85 1.28 -21.32
C TYR A 175 -14.45 0.82 -21.73
N VAL A 176 -14.32 0.31 -22.95
CA VAL A 176 -13.03 0.03 -23.57
C VAL A 176 -12.88 0.87 -24.83
N ALA A 177 -11.78 1.60 -24.93
CA ALA A 177 -11.38 2.32 -26.13
C ALA A 177 -10.22 1.60 -26.79
N ASN A 178 -10.27 1.43 -28.10
CA ASN A 178 -9.12 0.94 -28.87
C ASN A 178 -8.38 2.13 -29.49
N ILE A 179 -7.13 2.35 -29.09
CA ILE A 179 -6.35 3.54 -29.47
C ILE A 179 -5.95 3.58 -30.94
N LYS A 180 -5.99 2.44 -31.64
CA LYS A 180 -5.69 2.35 -33.08
C LYS A 180 -6.92 2.65 -33.93
N SER A 181 -8.04 2.01 -33.63
CA SER A 181 -9.30 2.12 -34.39
C SER A 181 -10.21 3.27 -33.95
N ALA A 182 -9.87 3.94 -32.83
CA ALA A 182 -10.65 5.01 -32.23
C ALA A 182 -12.06 4.63 -31.77
N LYS A 183 -12.38 3.33 -31.70
CA LYS A 183 -13.70 2.86 -31.28
C LYS A 183 -13.77 2.78 -29.75
N VAL A 184 -14.75 3.45 -29.16
CA VAL A 184 -15.10 3.30 -27.74
C VAL A 184 -16.40 2.50 -27.63
N LYS A 185 -16.41 1.48 -26.77
CA LYS A 185 -17.59 0.62 -26.56
C LYS A 185 -17.82 0.40 -25.07
N ARG A 186 -19.10 0.29 -24.67
CA ARG A 186 -19.46 -0.11 -23.31
C ARG A 186 -18.92 -1.51 -23.03
N TRP A 187 -18.26 -1.63 -21.89
CA TRP A 187 -17.72 -2.87 -21.36
C TRP A 187 -18.66 -3.30 -20.23
N LYS A 188 -19.52 -4.28 -20.49
CA LYS A 188 -20.55 -4.79 -19.56
C LYS A 188 -20.34 -6.27 -19.33
N ASN A 189 -20.70 -6.84 -18.19
CA ASN A 189 -20.74 -8.29 -18.07
C ASN A 189 -21.76 -8.90 -19.05
N ASP A 190 -21.29 -9.75 -19.95
CA ASP A 190 -22.06 -10.44 -20.99
C ASP A 190 -21.65 -11.92 -21.09
N LEU A 191 -21.11 -12.45 -19.99
CA LEU A 191 -20.71 -13.84 -19.88
C LEU A 191 -21.93 -14.76 -19.79
N THR A 192 -21.81 -15.94 -20.37
CA THR A 192 -22.86 -16.97 -20.28
C THR A 192 -22.86 -17.64 -18.91
N ASN A 193 -23.96 -18.27 -18.52
CA ASN A 193 -24.06 -19.01 -17.26
C ASN A 193 -22.92 -20.02 -17.13
N LYS A 194 -22.60 -20.73 -18.23
CA LYS A 194 -21.48 -21.69 -18.27
C LYS A 194 -20.13 -21.03 -17.96
N GLN A 195 -19.88 -19.84 -18.51
CA GLN A 195 -18.64 -19.10 -18.25
C GLN A 195 -18.58 -18.62 -16.81
N LEU A 196 -19.69 -18.12 -16.26
CA LEU A 196 -19.76 -17.66 -14.88
C LEU A 196 -19.59 -18.80 -13.88
N SER A 197 -20.14 -20.00 -14.14
CA SER A 197 -19.91 -21.18 -13.28
C SER A 197 -18.44 -21.58 -13.25
N ILE A 198 -17.75 -21.56 -14.40
CA ILE A 198 -16.30 -21.83 -14.46
C ILE A 198 -15.53 -20.78 -13.65
N LEU A 199 -15.88 -19.49 -13.79
CA LEU A 199 -15.25 -18.43 -13.00
C LEU A 199 -15.51 -18.63 -11.51
N GLN A 200 -16.74 -18.97 -11.11
CA GLN A 200 -17.09 -19.16 -9.71
C GLN A 200 -16.25 -20.26 -9.06
N GLU A 201 -16.07 -21.40 -9.73
CA GLU A 201 -15.22 -22.50 -9.25
C GLU A 201 -13.77 -22.02 -9.03
N ASN A 202 -13.19 -21.32 -10.01
CA ASN A 202 -11.80 -20.86 -9.95
C ASN A 202 -11.57 -19.69 -8.97
N LEU A 203 -12.60 -18.91 -8.67
CA LEU A 203 -12.51 -17.74 -7.78
C LEU A 203 -12.94 -18.04 -6.34
N SER A 204 -13.60 -19.19 -6.10
CA SER A 204 -14.22 -19.51 -4.81
C SER A 204 -13.23 -19.44 -3.65
N GLU A 205 -12.04 -20.01 -3.79
CA GLU A 205 -11.03 -20.00 -2.73
C GLU A 205 -10.59 -18.57 -2.40
N GLN A 206 -10.27 -17.77 -3.42
CA GLN A 206 -9.82 -16.39 -3.24
C GLN A 206 -10.90 -15.50 -2.63
N LEU A 207 -12.16 -15.68 -3.03
CA LEU A 207 -13.31 -14.94 -2.49
C LEU A 207 -13.58 -15.30 -1.03
N ASN A 208 -13.59 -16.59 -0.67
CA ASN A 208 -13.75 -17.01 0.72
C ASN A 208 -12.59 -16.49 1.58
N ARG A 209 -11.36 -16.60 1.08
CA ARG A 209 -10.17 -16.09 1.78
C ARG A 209 -10.23 -14.58 2.01
N ASN A 210 -10.65 -13.80 1.01
CA ASN A 210 -10.82 -12.35 1.16
C ASN A 210 -11.93 -12.02 2.16
N TYR A 211 -13.04 -12.75 2.14
CA TYR A 211 -14.15 -12.59 3.08
C TYR A 211 -13.74 -12.86 4.52
N SER A 212 -13.13 -14.02 4.80
CA SER A 212 -12.68 -14.35 6.16
C SER A 212 -11.59 -13.39 6.66
N GLN A 213 -10.75 -12.87 5.76
CA GLN A 213 -9.76 -11.83 6.11
C GLN A 213 -10.41 -10.50 6.48
N ALA A 214 -11.40 -10.04 5.72
CA ALA A 214 -12.06 -8.77 5.96
C ALA A 214 -12.95 -8.80 7.21
N ASN A 215 -13.59 -9.93 7.52
CA ASN A 215 -14.45 -10.08 8.69
C ASN A 215 -13.72 -10.56 9.95
N SER A 216 -12.38 -10.65 9.92
CA SER A 216 -11.56 -11.10 11.06
C SER A 216 -11.97 -12.48 11.62
N GLU A 217 -12.59 -13.34 10.80
CA GLU A 217 -13.01 -14.70 11.17
C GLU A 217 -11.81 -15.65 11.29
N LEU A 218 -10.67 -15.30 10.68
CA LEU A 218 -9.39 -15.98 10.86
C LEU A 218 -8.56 -15.25 11.92
N LYS A 219 -8.01 -15.98 12.89
CA LYS A 219 -6.99 -15.39 13.77
C LYS A 219 -5.78 -15.00 12.92
N LEU A 220 -5.14 -13.87 13.26
CA LEU A 220 -3.94 -13.39 12.56
C LEU A 220 -2.85 -14.47 12.45
N SER A 221 -2.66 -15.27 13.50
CA SER A 221 -1.77 -16.44 13.51
C SER A 221 -2.15 -17.54 12.52
N GLU A 222 -3.45 -17.75 12.27
CA GLU A 222 -3.97 -18.73 11.30
C GLU A 222 -3.80 -18.24 9.86
N ILE A 223 -3.94 -16.93 9.62
CA ILE A 223 -3.70 -16.31 8.31
C ILE A 223 -2.24 -16.51 7.85
N GLU A 224 -1.28 -16.48 8.79
CA GLU A 224 0.14 -16.69 8.49
C GLU A 224 0.51 -18.16 8.28
N LEU A 225 -0.03 -19.08 9.11
CA LEU A 225 0.16 -20.53 8.96
C LEU A 225 -0.35 -21.06 7.60
N LEU A 226 -1.42 -20.47 7.07
CA LEU A 226 -1.98 -20.80 5.76
C LEU A 226 -1.18 -20.24 4.57
N LYS A 227 -0.10 -19.48 4.82
CA LYS A 227 0.75 -18.90 3.77
C LYS A 227 2.20 -19.37 3.85
N SER A 228 2.71 -19.71 5.04
CA SER A 228 4.06 -20.27 5.18
C SER A 228 4.17 -21.70 4.67
N ASN A 229 3.05 -22.38 4.45
CA ASN A 229 3.01 -23.74 3.95
C ASN A 229 2.22 -23.84 2.63
N GLU A 230 2.83 -23.47 1.51
CA GLU A 230 2.35 -23.92 0.18
C GLU A 230 2.63 -25.43 -0.06
N GLU A 231 3.21 -26.14 0.93
CA GLU A 231 3.44 -27.60 0.92
C GLU A 231 2.73 -28.39 2.04
N TYR A 232 1.89 -27.78 2.89
CA TYR A 232 1.07 -28.58 3.81
C TYR A 232 -0.16 -29.14 3.11
N GLN A 233 -0.01 -30.39 2.72
CA GLN A 233 -1.01 -31.42 2.44
C GLN A 233 -2.48 -31.06 2.67
N GLU A 234 -3.27 -31.39 1.64
CA GLU A 234 -4.72 -31.39 1.40
C GLU A 234 -5.70 -31.76 2.54
N ASN A 235 -5.28 -32.00 3.79
CA ASN A 235 -6.13 -32.69 4.77
C ASN A 235 -6.64 -31.87 5.96
N ASN A 236 -6.32 -30.58 6.07
CA ASN A 236 -7.02 -29.69 7.00
C ASN A 236 -7.83 -28.65 6.22
N ARG A 237 -8.87 -29.13 5.53
CA ARG A 237 -9.98 -28.27 5.12
C ARG A 237 -10.52 -27.65 6.40
N VAL A 238 -10.41 -26.33 6.49
CA VAL A 238 -11.21 -25.52 7.42
C VAL A 238 -12.66 -25.79 7.06
N GLU A 239 -13.23 -26.82 7.67
CA GLU A 239 -14.66 -27.08 7.66
C GLU A 239 -15.33 -25.94 8.42
N GLU A 240 -16.34 -25.37 7.77
CA GLU A 240 -17.20 -24.27 8.22
C GLU A 240 -16.71 -22.83 7.98
N CYS A 241 -16.49 -22.47 6.71
CA CYS A 241 -17.02 -21.19 6.21
C CYS A 241 -17.98 -21.50 5.04
N LYS A 242 -19.29 -21.35 5.28
CA LYS A 242 -20.36 -21.63 4.32
C LYS A 242 -20.19 -20.76 3.08
N ASN A 243 -19.59 -21.34 2.05
CA ASN A 243 -19.33 -20.83 0.70
C ASN A 243 -19.91 -19.42 0.42
N ILE A 244 -19.09 -18.38 0.56
CA ILE A 244 -19.48 -16.99 0.23
C ILE A 244 -20.07 -16.88 -1.17
N CYS A 245 -19.69 -17.79 -2.08
CA CYS A 245 -20.18 -17.88 -3.45
C CYS A 245 -21.68 -18.20 -3.53
N THR A 246 -22.33 -18.62 -2.45
CA THR A 246 -23.80 -18.74 -2.38
C THR A 246 -24.50 -17.42 -2.07
N ARG A 247 -23.77 -16.41 -1.60
CA ARG A 247 -24.26 -15.08 -1.21
C ARG A 247 -23.86 -13.98 -2.20
N ILE A 248 -23.00 -14.30 -3.16
CA ILE A 248 -22.60 -13.39 -4.23
C ILE A 248 -23.11 -13.91 -5.57
N ASP A 249 -23.39 -12.98 -6.47
CA ASP A 249 -23.79 -13.27 -7.83
C ASP A 249 -22.79 -12.65 -8.81
N LEU A 250 -22.05 -13.49 -9.53
CA LEU A 250 -21.09 -13.02 -10.54
C LEU A 250 -21.74 -12.31 -11.73
N TYR A 251 -23.06 -12.36 -11.93
CA TYR A 251 -23.74 -11.47 -12.88
C TYR A 251 -23.65 -10.00 -12.48
N GLU A 252 -23.59 -9.73 -11.18
CA GLU A 252 -23.47 -8.37 -10.63
C GLU A 252 -22.03 -7.84 -10.68
N ALA A 253 -21.05 -8.71 -10.96
CA ALA A 253 -19.64 -8.35 -11.02
C ALA A 253 -19.27 -7.67 -12.35
N ASP A 254 -18.49 -6.61 -12.26
CA ASP A 254 -17.74 -6.04 -13.37
C ASP A 254 -16.34 -6.65 -13.44
N PHE A 255 -15.93 -7.07 -14.64
CA PHE A 255 -14.63 -7.67 -14.87
C PHE A 255 -13.81 -6.75 -15.77
N TYR A 256 -12.73 -6.14 -15.29
CA TYR A 256 -11.93 -5.22 -16.11
C TYR A 256 -10.43 -5.38 -15.88
N CYS A 257 -9.64 -4.99 -16.86
CA CYS A 257 -8.20 -4.95 -16.70
C CYS A 257 -7.76 -3.78 -15.84
N TYR A 258 -6.86 -4.07 -14.91
CA TYR A 258 -6.20 -3.09 -14.07
C TYR A 258 -4.74 -3.51 -13.88
N ALA A 259 -3.81 -2.57 -14.05
CA ALA A 259 -2.38 -2.84 -13.91
C ALA A 259 -1.94 -4.09 -14.71
N TRP A 260 -1.39 -5.10 -14.03
CA TRP A 260 -0.99 -6.39 -14.60
C TRP A 260 -1.99 -7.52 -14.29
N GLY A 261 -3.29 -7.24 -14.24
CA GLY A 261 -4.29 -8.26 -13.91
C GLY A 261 -5.73 -7.90 -14.26
N ILE A 262 -6.66 -8.67 -13.71
CA ILE A 262 -8.11 -8.45 -13.81
C ILE A 262 -8.65 -8.12 -12.42
N ILE A 263 -9.47 -7.07 -12.35
CA ILE A 263 -10.32 -6.82 -11.18
C ILE A 263 -11.68 -7.45 -11.44
N VAL A 264 -12.17 -8.17 -10.43
CA VAL A 264 -13.57 -8.55 -10.26
C VAL A 264 -14.17 -7.59 -9.24
N ASP A 265 -15.04 -6.69 -9.69
CA ASP A 265 -15.57 -5.57 -8.91
C ASP A 265 -17.07 -5.75 -8.66
N PHE A 266 -17.46 -5.75 -7.40
CA PHE A 266 -18.85 -5.70 -6.97
C PHE A 266 -19.11 -4.32 -6.40
N GLN A 267 -19.93 -3.53 -7.10
CA GLN A 267 -20.19 -2.15 -6.74
C GLN A 267 -21.06 -2.03 -5.46
N GLU A 268 -20.96 -0.88 -4.79
CA GLU A 268 -21.74 -0.50 -3.60
C GLU A 268 -23.25 -0.74 -3.79
N TYR A 269 -23.90 -1.30 -2.78
CA TYR A 269 -25.33 -1.57 -2.75
C TYR A 269 -25.86 -2.47 -3.89
N THR A 270 -25.03 -3.38 -4.42
CA THR A 270 -25.50 -4.60 -5.11
C THR A 270 -26.02 -5.63 -4.10
N ASN A 271 -26.76 -6.67 -4.50
CA ASN A 271 -27.11 -7.74 -3.57
C ASN A 271 -25.85 -8.44 -3.02
N SER A 272 -24.86 -8.67 -3.87
CA SER A 272 -23.58 -9.27 -3.51
C SER A 272 -22.83 -8.44 -2.46
N SER A 273 -22.88 -7.11 -2.53
CA SER A 273 -22.22 -6.22 -1.55
C SER A 273 -22.80 -6.30 -0.13
N LYS A 274 -23.97 -6.93 0.08
CA LYS A 274 -24.57 -7.11 1.42
C LYS A 274 -23.64 -7.86 2.37
N ILE A 275 -22.77 -8.72 1.84
CA ILE A 275 -21.77 -9.46 2.64
C ILE A 275 -20.77 -8.52 3.35
N TYR A 276 -20.63 -7.29 2.86
CA TYR A 276 -19.84 -6.20 3.44
C TYR A 276 -20.72 -4.98 3.74
N TYR A 277 -21.95 -5.20 4.23
CA TYR A 277 -22.87 -4.13 4.62
C TYR A 277 -23.15 -3.07 3.53
N GLY A 278 -23.09 -3.47 2.26
CA GLY A 278 -23.34 -2.60 1.11
C GLY A 278 -22.09 -1.90 0.56
N GLU A 279 -20.92 -2.09 1.17
CA GLU A 279 -19.66 -1.57 0.65
C GLU A 279 -19.24 -2.31 -0.63
N LYS A 280 -18.67 -1.58 -1.60
CA LYS A 280 -18.05 -2.20 -2.78
C LYS A 280 -16.97 -3.16 -2.33
N PHE A 281 -16.73 -4.24 -3.07
CA PHE A 281 -15.56 -5.08 -2.84
C PHE A 281 -14.95 -5.60 -4.15
N GLN A 282 -13.65 -5.88 -4.13
CA GLN A 282 -12.84 -6.14 -5.32
C GLN A 282 -11.85 -7.27 -5.07
N LEU A 283 -11.74 -8.16 -6.06
CA LEU A 283 -10.69 -9.15 -6.14
C LEU A 283 -9.74 -8.81 -7.28
N PHE A 284 -8.45 -8.67 -7.00
CA PHE A 284 -7.42 -8.57 -8.03
C PHE A 284 -6.83 -9.95 -8.33
N ILE A 285 -6.92 -10.33 -9.60
CA ILE A 285 -6.38 -11.57 -10.15
C ILE A 285 -5.14 -11.21 -10.99
N PRO A 286 -3.93 -11.57 -10.53
CA PRO A 286 -2.70 -11.32 -11.29
C PRO A 286 -2.73 -11.95 -12.69
N TYR A 287 -2.00 -11.36 -13.64
CA TYR A 287 -1.97 -11.79 -15.04
C TYR A 287 -1.70 -13.29 -15.23
N THR A 288 -0.80 -13.88 -14.44
CA THR A 288 -0.47 -15.31 -14.51
C THR A 288 -1.71 -16.18 -14.34
N ASP A 289 -2.53 -15.84 -13.35
CA ASP A 289 -3.72 -16.60 -12.96
C ASP A 289 -4.87 -16.22 -13.89
N ALA A 290 -5.02 -14.93 -14.20
CA ALA A 290 -6.04 -14.43 -15.11
C ALA A 290 -5.92 -15.06 -16.50
N LYS A 291 -4.70 -15.28 -17.01
CA LYS A 291 -4.49 -15.95 -18.29
C LYS A 291 -5.05 -17.38 -18.30
N GLN A 292 -4.98 -18.09 -17.18
CA GLN A 292 -5.49 -19.45 -17.04
C GLN A 292 -7.01 -19.42 -16.88
N ILE A 293 -7.52 -18.62 -15.94
CA ILE A 293 -8.94 -18.52 -15.58
C ILE A 293 -9.78 -18.02 -16.78
N PHE A 294 -9.30 -17.01 -17.51
CA PHE A 294 -10.05 -16.36 -18.58
C PHE A 294 -9.70 -16.87 -19.99
N LYS A 295 -8.87 -17.92 -20.12
CA LYS A 295 -8.33 -18.43 -21.41
C LYS A 295 -9.42 -18.67 -22.47
N ASN A 296 -10.57 -19.20 -22.04
CA ASN A 296 -11.66 -19.62 -22.92
C ASN A 296 -12.80 -18.59 -23.02
N ILE A 297 -12.58 -17.37 -22.53
CA ILE A 297 -13.57 -16.29 -22.58
C ILE A 297 -13.15 -15.31 -23.68
N PRO A 298 -13.83 -15.27 -24.85
CA PRO A 298 -13.39 -14.52 -26.04
C PRO A 298 -13.13 -13.04 -25.77
N LYS A 299 -13.91 -12.46 -24.86
CA LYS A 299 -13.77 -11.06 -24.45
C LYS A 299 -12.41 -10.74 -23.82
N PHE A 300 -11.78 -11.71 -23.16
CA PHE A 300 -10.45 -11.60 -22.56
C PHE A 300 -9.35 -12.22 -23.43
N ALA A 301 -9.64 -12.61 -24.68
CA ALA A 301 -8.65 -13.22 -25.57
C ALA A 301 -7.39 -12.37 -25.78
N PHE A 302 -7.48 -11.05 -25.60
CA PHE A 302 -6.31 -10.16 -25.67
C PHE A 302 -5.25 -10.46 -24.61
N LEU A 303 -5.60 -11.09 -23.47
CA LEU A 303 -4.64 -11.52 -22.45
C LEU A 303 -3.61 -12.52 -23.02
N ASN A 304 -3.99 -13.30 -24.04
CA ASN A 304 -3.09 -14.25 -24.69
C ASN A 304 -1.98 -13.57 -25.50
N HIS A 305 -2.18 -12.31 -25.89
CA HIS A 305 -1.21 -11.52 -26.66
C HIS A 305 -0.34 -10.62 -25.79
N ILE A 306 -0.59 -10.58 -24.48
CA ILE A 306 0.26 -9.87 -23.54
C ILE A 306 1.52 -10.73 -23.31
N PRO A 307 2.73 -10.15 -23.42
CA PRO A 307 3.96 -10.89 -23.17
C PRO A 307 4.07 -11.25 -21.68
N ASN A 308 4.57 -12.45 -21.40
CA ASN A 308 4.91 -12.83 -20.04
C ASN A 308 6.24 -12.16 -19.67
N VAL A 309 6.15 -10.97 -19.07
CA VAL A 309 7.30 -10.20 -18.59
C VAL A 309 7.32 -10.25 -17.07
N SER A 310 8.35 -10.88 -16.54
CA SER A 310 8.76 -10.74 -15.15
C SER A 310 10.28 -10.72 -15.17
N THR A 311 10.88 -9.68 -14.60
CA THR A 311 12.33 -9.54 -14.50
C THR A 311 12.75 -9.54 -13.05
N HIS A 312 13.91 -10.10 -12.77
CA HIS A 312 14.60 -9.86 -11.51
C HIS A 312 15.55 -8.68 -11.69
N ILE A 313 15.59 -7.77 -10.72
CA ILE A 313 16.59 -6.71 -10.67
C ILE A 313 17.72 -7.18 -9.76
N ASN A 314 18.82 -7.62 -10.37
CA ASN A 314 19.96 -8.15 -9.63
C ASN A 314 20.43 -7.18 -8.54
N ASN A 315 20.75 -7.71 -7.36
CA ASN A 315 21.23 -6.98 -6.19
C ASN A 315 20.28 -5.86 -5.71
N PHE A 316 18.97 -6.02 -5.95
CA PHE A 316 17.96 -5.09 -5.46
C PHE A 316 16.86 -5.82 -4.69
N ASN A 317 16.68 -5.45 -3.43
CA ASN A 317 15.53 -5.82 -2.63
C ASN A 317 14.77 -4.54 -2.27
N ILE A 318 13.47 -4.50 -2.60
CA ILE A 318 12.66 -3.29 -2.42
C ILE A 318 12.45 -2.93 -0.93
N LEU A 319 12.40 -3.92 -0.05
CA LEU A 319 12.28 -3.70 1.40
C LEU A 319 13.56 -3.10 1.95
N ASP A 320 14.71 -3.69 1.61
CA ASP A 320 16.02 -3.18 2.02
C ASP A 320 16.24 -1.76 1.51
N PHE A 321 15.84 -1.50 0.26
CA PHE A 321 15.92 -0.16 -0.33
C PHE A 321 15.12 0.88 0.48
N TYR A 322 13.85 0.59 0.82
CA TYR A 322 13.04 1.51 1.62
C TYR A 322 13.56 1.65 3.06
N ASN A 323 14.01 0.56 3.68
CA ASN A 323 14.56 0.57 5.04
C ASN A 323 15.83 1.42 5.10
N LYS A 324 16.74 1.27 4.12
CA LYS A 324 17.97 2.06 4.02
C LYS A 324 17.65 3.53 3.78
N ALA A 325 16.78 3.85 2.81
CA ALA A 325 16.36 5.24 2.52
C ALA A 325 15.72 5.96 3.73
N ALA A 326 15.13 5.22 4.67
CA ALA A 326 14.52 5.79 5.87
C ALA A 326 15.51 5.93 7.06
N SER A 327 16.65 5.24 7.01
CA SER A 327 17.62 5.17 8.11
C SER A 327 18.57 6.36 8.19
N ASP A 328 18.65 7.12 7.10
CA ASP A 328 19.66 8.15 6.82
C ASP A 328 19.70 9.36 7.77
N ARG A 329 18.67 9.56 8.59
CA ARG A 329 18.55 10.67 9.56
C ARG A 329 18.49 10.21 11.01
N ARG A 330 18.79 8.94 11.26
CA ARG A 330 18.64 8.32 12.57
C ARG A 330 19.96 7.68 12.98
N ALA A 331 20.28 7.84 14.26
CA ALA A 331 21.36 7.10 14.86
C ALA A 331 21.07 5.59 14.75
N PRO A 332 22.05 4.76 14.36
CA PRO A 332 21.90 3.32 14.42
C PRO A 332 21.49 2.87 15.83
N GLU A 333 20.54 1.96 15.89
CA GLU A 333 20.18 1.30 17.15
C GLU A 333 21.18 0.18 17.46
N ALA A 334 21.27 -0.22 18.73
CA ALA A 334 22.31 -1.16 19.17
C ALA A 334 22.13 -2.54 18.51
N GLU A 335 20.89 -2.95 18.23
CA GLU A 335 20.59 -4.18 17.49
C GLU A 335 21.13 -4.19 16.06
N ASN A 336 21.34 -3.02 15.45
CA ASN A 336 21.84 -2.92 14.07
C ASN A 336 23.39 -2.92 14.00
N ILE A 337 24.08 -2.91 15.15
CA ILE A 337 25.55 -2.86 15.20
C ILE A 337 26.17 -4.14 14.64
N VAL A 338 25.49 -5.28 14.73
CA VAL A 338 25.96 -6.56 14.19
C VAL A 338 26.25 -6.45 12.68
N GLU A 339 25.31 -5.85 11.94
CA GLU A 339 25.47 -5.60 10.49
C GLU A 339 26.53 -4.54 10.23
N LEU A 340 26.50 -3.41 10.95
CA LEU A 340 27.39 -2.27 10.70
C LEU A 340 28.87 -2.56 10.99
N ASN A 341 29.15 -3.40 11.99
CA ASN A 341 30.51 -3.77 12.35
C ASN A 341 31.02 -5.00 11.58
N GLY A 342 30.22 -5.57 10.65
CA GLY A 342 30.63 -6.70 9.82
C GLY A 342 30.96 -7.97 10.58
N ILE A 343 30.20 -8.27 11.64
CA ILE A 343 30.49 -9.39 12.55
C ILE A 343 30.21 -10.72 11.85
N LYS A 344 31.21 -11.61 11.81
CA LYS A 344 31.10 -12.92 11.14
C LYS A 344 30.23 -13.91 11.91
N ASN A 345 30.37 -13.96 13.23
CA ASN A 345 29.61 -14.85 14.10
C ASN A 345 28.42 -14.09 14.66
N SER A 346 27.21 -14.46 14.25
CA SER A 346 26.00 -13.84 14.81
C SER A 346 25.94 -14.06 16.32
N PRO A 347 25.53 -13.05 17.12
CA PRO A 347 25.10 -13.32 18.48
C PRO A 347 23.87 -14.22 18.47
N LYS A 348 23.63 -14.92 19.57
CA LYS A 348 22.38 -15.63 19.86
C LYS A 348 21.33 -14.67 20.42
N SER A 349 21.73 -13.80 21.35
CA SER A 349 20.81 -12.86 22.00
C SER A 349 21.47 -11.52 22.36
N LEU A 350 20.63 -10.49 22.53
CA LEU A 350 20.99 -9.17 23.07
C LEU A 350 19.97 -8.74 24.12
N SER A 351 20.43 -8.39 25.31
CA SER A 351 19.64 -7.69 26.33
C SER A 351 20.09 -6.24 26.47
N ILE A 352 19.14 -5.31 26.42
CA ILE A 352 19.37 -3.87 26.58
C ILE A 352 18.62 -3.36 27.81
N ILE A 353 19.33 -2.80 28.77
CA ILE A 353 18.75 -2.09 29.91
C ILE A 353 18.93 -0.59 29.67
N ARG A 354 17.84 0.18 29.64
CA ARG A 354 17.90 1.63 29.45
C ARG A 354 17.65 2.37 30.76
N SER A 355 18.54 3.32 31.03
CA SER A 355 18.53 4.14 32.24
C SER A 355 18.66 5.61 31.87
N GLN A 356 17.94 6.48 32.60
CA GLN A 356 18.13 7.92 32.50
C GLN A 356 19.00 8.35 33.68
N ILE A 357 20.08 9.07 33.40
CA ILE A 357 20.94 9.64 34.43
C ILE A 357 20.38 11.01 34.81
N LEU A 358 20.04 11.16 36.09
CA LEU A 358 19.55 12.39 36.67
C LEU A 358 20.72 13.31 37.04
N ARG A 359 20.42 14.58 37.37
CA ARG A 359 21.45 15.59 37.67
C ARG A 359 22.34 15.25 38.87
N ASP A 360 21.85 14.42 39.78
CA ASP A 360 22.57 13.90 40.95
C ASP A 360 23.36 12.62 40.64
N ASN A 361 23.55 12.29 39.35
CA ASN A 361 24.14 11.05 38.85
C ASN A 361 23.40 9.77 39.24
N THR A 362 22.16 9.84 39.73
CA THR A 362 21.36 8.64 39.97
C THR A 362 20.77 8.12 38.65
N ALA A 363 20.79 6.80 38.48
CA ALA A 363 20.24 6.13 37.30
C ALA A 363 18.83 5.63 37.59
N THR A 364 17.84 6.05 36.79
CA THR A 364 16.49 5.49 36.86
C THR A 364 16.26 4.55 35.68
N ASN A 365 16.07 3.26 35.96
CA ASN A 365 15.73 2.27 34.94
C ASN A 365 14.26 2.41 34.56
N PHE A 366 13.97 2.44 33.26
CA PHE A 366 12.58 2.61 32.79
C PHE A 366 12.18 1.68 31.65
N THR A 367 13.13 1.06 30.94
CA THR A 367 12.83 0.04 29.92
C THR A 367 13.91 -1.04 29.83
N LYS A 368 13.49 -2.26 29.49
CA LYS A 368 14.35 -3.39 29.12
C LYS A 368 13.92 -3.89 27.74
N GLN A 369 14.88 -4.24 26.89
CA GLN A 369 14.62 -4.86 25.60
C GLN A 369 15.42 -6.15 25.47
N GLU A 370 14.84 -7.15 24.83
CA GLU A 370 15.49 -8.43 24.55
C GLU A 370 15.34 -8.72 23.06
N PHE A 371 16.39 -9.25 22.46
CA PHE A 371 16.44 -9.64 21.06
C PHE A 371 17.02 -11.03 20.93
N GLU A 372 16.47 -11.81 20.01
CA GLU A 372 17.02 -13.10 19.59
C GLU A 372 17.38 -13.03 18.13
N TYR A 373 18.46 -13.70 17.75
CA TYR A 373 18.95 -13.74 16.38
C TYR A 373 19.07 -15.19 15.90
N ASN A 374 18.94 -15.40 14.60
CA ASN A 374 19.33 -16.66 13.98
C ASN A 374 20.84 -16.70 13.71
N THR A 375 21.36 -17.84 13.28
CA THR A 375 22.78 -18.02 12.96
C THR A 375 23.27 -17.13 11.80
N LYS A 376 22.37 -16.58 10.99
CA LYS A 376 22.67 -15.64 9.90
C LYS A 376 22.71 -14.16 10.35
N GLY A 377 22.51 -13.83 11.63
CA GLY A 377 22.50 -12.44 12.09
C GLY A 377 21.15 -11.74 11.99
N GLN A 378 20.09 -12.45 11.60
CA GLN A 378 18.77 -11.86 11.42
C GLN A 378 17.98 -11.95 12.73
N ILE A 379 17.29 -10.86 13.10
CA ILE A 379 16.47 -10.79 14.31
C ILE A 379 15.26 -11.72 14.14
N LEU A 380 15.07 -12.65 15.08
CA LEU A 380 13.91 -13.53 15.19
C LEU A 380 12.84 -12.95 16.11
N SER A 381 13.24 -12.31 17.20
CA SER A 381 12.30 -11.72 18.15
C SER A 381 12.85 -10.45 18.79
N LYS A 382 11.94 -9.55 19.18
CA LYS A 382 12.20 -8.34 19.97
C LYS A 382 11.13 -8.21 21.04
N ILE A 383 11.51 -8.19 22.30
CA ILE A 383 10.59 -8.01 23.43
C ILE A 383 10.92 -6.71 24.15
N LEU A 384 9.92 -5.88 24.40
CA LEU A 384 10.03 -4.62 25.10
C LEU A 384 9.23 -4.68 26.41
N TYR A 385 9.90 -4.33 27.49
CA TYR A 385 9.36 -4.19 28.82
C TYR A 385 9.45 -2.72 29.27
N GLN A 386 8.43 -2.25 29.99
CA GLN A 386 8.35 -0.87 30.49
C GLN A 386 8.02 -0.83 31.98
N GLY A 387 8.47 0.26 32.63
CA GLY A 387 8.12 0.58 34.01
C GLY A 387 8.94 -0.19 35.06
N LYS A 388 8.74 0.18 36.33
CA LYS A 388 9.36 -0.50 37.48
C LYS A 388 8.82 -1.94 37.54
N GLY A 389 9.72 -2.92 37.43
CA GLY A 389 9.36 -4.35 37.41
C GLY A 389 9.39 -5.02 36.03
N ASN A 390 9.83 -4.34 34.96
CA ASN A 390 9.92 -4.89 33.61
C ASN A 390 8.60 -5.53 33.16
N VAL A 391 7.50 -4.77 33.21
CA VAL A 391 6.21 -5.27 32.76
C VAL A 391 6.23 -5.37 31.23
N PHE A 392 5.79 -6.51 30.70
CA PHE A 392 5.67 -6.71 29.25
C PHE A 392 4.85 -5.58 28.62
N TYR A 393 5.35 -5.04 27.51
CA TYR A 393 4.69 -3.96 26.77
C TYR A 393 4.38 -4.36 25.33
N ARG A 394 5.37 -4.92 24.62
CA ARG A 394 5.26 -5.30 23.22
C ARG A 394 6.27 -6.39 22.88
N SER A 395 5.90 -7.36 22.04
CA SER A 395 6.82 -8.24 21.33
C SER A 395 6.69 -8.08 19.83
N THR A 396 7.74 -8.42 19.10
CA THR A 396 7.75 -8.49 17.64
C THR A 396 8.52 -9.72 17.23
N PHE A 397 7.95 -10.54 16.35
CA PHE A 397 8.50 -11.80 15.87
C PHE A 397 8.70 -11.70 14.36
N TYR A 398 9.76 -12.30 13.85
CA TYR A 398 10.09 -12.32 12.44
C TYR A 398 10.31 -13.77 11.99
N SER A 399 9.84 -14.10 10.79
CA SER A 399 10.08 -15.39 10.14
C SER A 399 10.75 -15.17 8.79
N TYR A 400 11.62 -16.10 8.38
CA TYR A 400 12.38 -16.00 7.14
C TYR A 400 12.33 -17.33 6.39
N ASP A 401 12.46 -17.28 5.07
CA ASP A 401 12.63 -18.48 4.26
C ASP A 401 14.07 -19.02 4.32
N SER A 402 14.31 -20.13 3.61
CA SER A 402 15.64 -20.74 3.52
C SER A 402 16.68 -19.84 2.85
N ALA A 403 16.25 -18.98 1.91
CA ALA A 403 17.08 -17.97 1.27
C ALA A 403 17.39 -16.77 2.18
N GLY A 404 16.69 -16.63 3.31
CA GLY A 404 16.83 -15.53 4.25
C GLY A 404 15.92 -14.32 3.95
N LEU A 405 14.94 -14.46 3.06
CA LEU A 405 13.94 -13.42 2.80
C LEU A 405 12.89 -13.40 3.92
N LEU A 406 12.49 -12.20 4.34
CA LEU A 406 11.49 -12.00 5.38
C LEU A 406 10.12 -12.50 4.88
N LEU A 407 9.48 -13.42 5.61
CA LEU A 407 8.17 -14.00 5.31
C LEU A 407 7.05 -13.36 6.12
N SER A 408 7.27 -13.16 7.42
CA SER A 408 6.30 -12.49 8.29
C SER A 408 6.94 -11.67 9.40
N LYS A 409 6.18 -10.68 9.87
CA LYS A 409 6.48 -9.89 11.05
C LYS A 409 5.20 -9.72 11.86
N ILE A 410 5.17 -10.29 13.05
CA ILE A 410 4.02 -10.21 13.97
C ILE A 410 4.38 -9.32 15.14
N VAL A 411 3.55 -8.35 15.46
CA VAL A 411 3.68 -7.48 16.63
C VAL A 411 2.54 -7.79 17.60
N LYS A 412 2.87 -8.15 18.84
CA LYS A 412 1.88 -8.36 19.91
C LYS A 412 2.03 -7.30 20.99
N TYR A 413 0.92 -6.69 21.38
CA TYR A 413 0.89 -5.66 22.42
C TYR A 413 0.36 -6.23 23.75
N LYS A 414 0.69 -5.55 24.85
CA LYS A 414 0.20 -5.90 26.20
C LYS A 414 -1.33 -5.99 26.30
N ASP A 415 -2.04 -5.20 25.51
CA ASP A 415 -3.51 -5.14 25.47
C ASP A 415 -4.13 -6.20 24.54
N ASN A 416 -3.38 -7.26 24.21
CA ASN A 416 -3.76 -8.34 23.30
C ASN A 416 -4.04 -7.90 21.86
N ARG A 417 -3.73 -6.66 21.50
CA ARG A 417 -3.74 -6.23 20.10
C ARG A 417 -2.59 -6.88 19.34
N GLU A 418 -2.83 -7.17 18.07
CA GLU A 418 -1.85 -7.76 17.18
C GLU A 418 -1.84 -7.01 15.84
N GLU A 419 -0.64 -6.73 15.33
CA GLU A 419 -0.41 -6.26 13.97
C GLU A 419 0.45 -7.31 13.26
N SER A 420 0.20 -7.55 11.98
CA SER A 420 1.03 -8.44 11.19
C SER A 420 1.33 -7.92 9.80
N GLU A 421 2.51 -8.26 9.31
CA GLU A 421 2.94 -8.03 7.95
C GLU A 421 3.36 -9.37 7.35
N SER A 422 2.79 -9.72 6.20
CA SER A 422 3.16 -10.94 5.45
C SER A 422 3.69 -10.58 4.07
N TYR A 423 4.74 -11.27 3.68
CA TYR A 423 5.55 -10.99 2.50
C TYR A 423 5.53 -12.21 1.58
N THR A 424 5.14 -12.00 0.33
CA THR A 424 5.11 -13.06 -0.69
C THR A 424 6.06 -12.68 -1.81
N TYR A 425 6.84 -13.65 -2.29
CA TYR A 425 7.81 -13.48 -3.36
C TYR A 425 7.38 -14.26 -4.60
N ASP A 426 7.76 -13.79 -5.78
CA ASP A 426 7.63 -14.58 -7.01
C ASP A 426 8.75 -15.64 -7.13
N HIS A 427 8.67 -16.49 -8.16
CA HIS A 427 9.69 -17.52 -8.46
C HIS A 427 11.11 -16.98 -8.74
N LYS A 428 11.27 -15.65 -8.82
CA LYS A 428 12.56 -14.96 -8.97
C LYS A 428 12.97 -14.22 -7.71
N ASN A 429 12.33 -14.51 -6.58
CA ASN A 429 12.57 -13.87 -5.28
C ASN A 429 12.29 -12.37 -5.27
N ASN A 430 11.48 -11.85 -6.20
CA ASN A 430 11.00 -10.48 -6.12
C ASN A 430 9.79 -10.41 -5.18
N LEU A 431 9.73 -9.41 -4.30
CA LEU A 431 8.53 -9.19 -3.47
C LEU A 431 7.34 -8.92 -4.39
N SER A 432 6.35 -9.80 -4.40
CA SER A 432 5.14 -9.72 -5.23
C SER A 432 3.95 -9.15 -4.45
N ARG A 433 3.90 -9.37 -3.13
CA ARG A 433 2.85 -8.86 -2.24
C ARG A 433 3.37 -8.58 -0.83
N LEU A 434 2.93 -7.46 -0.27
CA LEU A 434 3.00 -7.13 1.15
C LEU A 434 1.58 -6.97 1.68
N ALA A 435 1.17 -7.80 2.63
CA ALA A 435 -0.13 -7.71 3.28
C ALA A 435 0.03 -7.27 4.74
N ILE A 436 -0.59 -6.15 5.09
CA ILE A 436 -0.56 -5.55 6.43
C ILE A 436 -1.91 -5.79 7.09
N ARG A 437 -1.92 -6.25 8.34
CA ARG A 437 -3.14 -6.48 9.12
C ARG A 437 -3.03 -5.89 10.51
N SER A 438 -4.14 -5.38 11.04
CA SER A 438 -4.24 -4.86 12.41
C SER A 438 -5.51 -5.36 13.06
N SER A 439 -5.44 -5.75 14.34
CA SER A 439 -6.62 -6.13 15.13
C SER A 439 -7.38 -4.93 15.69
N SER A 440 -6.85 -3.70 15.58
CA SER A 440 -7.43 -2.50 16.19
C SER A 440 -7.85 -1.40 15.25
N ASP A 441 -7.48 -1.50 13.97
CA ASP A 441 -7.70 -0.44 12.98
C ASP A 441 -8.19 -1.05 11.67
N ASP A 442 -9.01 -0.31 10.92
CA ASP A 442 -9.41 -0.62 9.53
C ASP A 442 -8.23 -0.46 8.53
N GLU A 443 -6.98 -0.56 9.00
CA GLU A 443 -5.75 -0.36 8.23
C GLU A 443 -5.24 -1.67 7.59
N ASN A 444 -6.14 -2.61 7.29
CA ASN A 444 -5.72 -3.78 6.54
C ASN A 444 -5.44 -3.35 5.10
N SER A 445 -4.31 -3.79 4.53
CA SER A 445 -3.97 -3.44 3.15
C SER A 445 -3.17 -4.54 2.47
N ASN A 446 -3.23 -4.57 1.14
CA ASN A 446 -2.39 -5.41 0.30
C ASN A 446 -1.69 -4.54 -0.73
N LYS A 447 -0.37 -4.40 -0.61
CA LYS A 447 0.44 -3.77 -1.63
C LYS A 447 0.98 -4.82 -2.58
N LEU A 448 0.69 -4.67 -3.86
CA LEU A 448 1.03 -5.63 -4.91
C LEU A 448 2.12 -5.05 -5.81
N TYR A 449 3.05 -5.88 -6.26
CA TYR A 449 4.23 -5.47 -7.02
C TYR A 449 4.38 -6.24 -8.33
N PHE A 450 4.94 -5.58 -9.35
CA PHE A 450 5.21 -6.16 -10.65
C PHE A 450 6.50 -5.60 -11.26
N TYR A 451 7.34 -6.49 -11.79
CA TYR A 451 8.70 -6.17 -12.23
C TYR A 451 8.83 -6.38 -13.73
N ASN A 452 9.20 -5.32 -14.46
CA ASN A 452 9.40 -5.37 -15.90
C ASN A 452 10.60 -4.53 -16.35
N GLY A 453 11.71 -5.22 -16.65
CA GLY A 453 13.00 -4.63 -16.97
C GLY A 453 13.48 -3.75 -15.83
N ASN A 454 13.70 -2.47 -16.14
CA ASN A 454 14.15 -1.47 -15.19
C ASN A 454 12.98 -0.78 -14.44
N ASN A 455 11.78 -1.36 -14.43
CA ASN A 455 10.62 -0.76 -13.78
C ASN A 455 10.03 -1.71 -12.74
N ILE A 456 9.64 -1.14 -11.59
CA ILE A 456 8.84 -1.81 -10.57
C ILE A 456 7.54 -1.03 -10.43
N TYR A 457 6.42 -1.66 -10.72
CA TYR A 457 5.08 -1.11 -10.57
C TYR A 457 4.46 -1.62 -9.28
N TYR A 458 3.67 -0.78 -8.61
CA TYR A 458 2.92 -1.21 -7.43
C TYR A 458 1.65 -0.40 -7.21
N PHE A 459 0.67 -1.00 -6.54
CA PHE A 459 -0.55 -0.32 -6.05
C PHE A 459 -1.03 -1.00 -4.77
N THR A 460 -1.96 -0.34 -4.05
CA THR A 460 -2.51 -0.85 -2.79
C THR A 460 -3.99 -1.22 -2.96
N MET A 461 -4.41 -2.29 -2.30
CA MET A 461 -5.81 -2.63 -2.07
C MET A 461 -6.13 -2.56 -0.59
N ASP A 462 -7.02 -1.66 -0.19
CA ASP A 462 -7.44 -1.44 1.18
C ASP A 462 -8.47 -2.49 1.59
N ASN A 463 -8.29 -3.06 2.77
CA ASN A 463 -9.09 -4.11 3.42
C ASN A 463 -9.34 -5.38 2.59
N ALA A 464 -8.60 -5.59 1.50
CA ALA A 464 -8.99 -6.54 0.45
C ALA A 464 -10.39 -6.25 -0.15
N ILE A 465 -10.86 -5.02 0.04
CA ILE A 465 -12.16 -4.50 -0.36
C ILE A 465 -11.99 -3.67 -1.64
N SER A 466 -11.04 -2.74 -1.74
CA SER A 466 -10.93 -1.97 -2.99
C SER A 466 -9.54 -1.46 -3.29
N VAL A 467 -9.27 -1.24 -4.58
CA VAL A 467 -8.08 -0.52 -5.03
C VAL A 467 -8.11 0.89 -4.45
N ASP A 468 -6.98 1.29 -3.87
CA ASP A 468 -6.82 2.62 -3.30
C ASP A 468 -6.98 3.73 -4.36
N ASN A 469 -7.24 4.95 -3.89
CA ASN A 469 -7.37 6.10 -4.79
C ASN A 469 -6.02 6.58 -5.37
N SER A 470 -4.89 6.02 -4.92
CA SER A 470 -3.54 6.43 -5.35
C SER A 470 -3.18 5.84 -6.72
N GLY A 471 -3.74 4.68 -7.04
CA GLY A 471 -3.57 4.01 -8.32
C GLY A 471 -2.18 3.37 -8.48
N ILE A 472 -1.72 3.24 -9.73
CA ILE A 472 -0.46 2.57 -10.05
C ILE A 472 0.72 3.53 -9.89
N SER A 473 1.60 3.20 -8.95
CA SER A 473 2.91 3.84 -8.76
C SER A 473 4.01 3.08 -9.51
N ARG A 474 5.15 3.74 -9.74
CA ARG A 474 6.29 3.16 -10.46
C ARG A 474 7.64 3.65 -9.91
N LEU A 475 8.53 2.72 -9.60
CA LEU A 475 9.98 2.96 -9.50
C LEU A 475 10.64 2.65 -10.85
N ARG A 476 11.53 3.53 -11.33
CA ARG A 476 12.28 3.32 -12.58
C ARG A 476 13.78 3.45 -12.38
N PHE A 477 14.52 2.43 -12.77
CA PHE A 477 15.97 2.39 -12.79
C PHE A 477 16.50 2.99 -14.09
N ASP A 478 17.47 3.88 -13.97
CA ASP A 478 18.19 4.46 -15.09
C ASP A 478 19.64 4.70 -14.68
N LYS A 479 20.53 3.82 -15.15
CA LYS A 479 21.94 3.78 -14.75
C LYS A 479 22.07 3.76 -13.21
N ASN A 480 22.62 4.84 -12.65
CA ASN A 480 22.91 5.03 -11.24
C ASN A 480 21.81 5.86 -10.56
N ARG A 481 20.55 5.73 -11.01
CA ARG A 481 19.39 6.48 -10.51
C ARG A 481 18.17 5.59 -10.37
N ILE A 482 17.45 5.73 -9.26
CA ILE A 482 16.13 5.14 -9.05
C ILE A 482 15.11 6.27 -8.94
N TYR A 483 14.32 6.47 -9.98
CA TYR A 483 13.25 7.45 -10.03
C TYR A 483 12.03 6.94 -9.27
N ASN A 484 11.61 7.66 -8.22
CA ASN A 484 10.33 7.44 -7.53
C ASN A 484 9.22 8.29 -8.17
N THR A 485 9.58 9.46 -8.69
CA THR A 485 8.69 10.26 -9.55
C THR A 485 9.47 10.79 -10.74
N ASP A 486 8.81 11.41 -11.72
CA ASP A 486 9.54 12.07 -12.81
C ASP A 486 10.39 13.27 -12.34
N LYS A 487 10.19 13.72 -11.10
CA LYS A 487 10.86 14.90 -10.53
C LYS A 487 11.88 14.54 -9.44
N ASN A 488 11.85 13.33 -8.88
CA ASN A 488 12.71 12.93 -7.77
C ASN A 488 13.34 11.55 -8.02
N TYR A 489 14.63 11.42 -7.74
CA TYR A 489 15.33 10.15 -7.82
C TYR A 489 16.33 9.95 -6.67
N PHE A 490 16.62 8.70 -6.37
CA PHE A 490 17.72 8.29 -5.52
C PHE A 490 18.95 8.06 -6.39
N ALA A 491 20.05 8.74 -6.11
CA ALA A 491 21.35 8.42 -6.70
C ALA A 491 21.87 7.15 -6.04
N ILE A 492 22.41 6.23 -6.83
CA ILE A 492 22.91 4.93 -6.35
C ILE A 492 24.27 4.60 -6.95
N ASN A 493 25.14 3.95 -6.17
CA ASN A 493 26.43 3.46 -6.66
C ASN A 493 26.27 2.19 -7.52
N ASP A 494 27.39 1.69 -8.05
CA ASP A 494 27.41 0.47 -8.87
C ASP A 494 26.99 -0.79 -8.08
N LYS A 495 27.05 -0.75 -6.74
CA LYS A 495 26.53 -1.77 -5.83
C LYS A 495 25.05 -1.58 -5.48
N ARG A 496 24.35 -0.64 -6.13
CA ARG A 496 22.93 -0.29 -5.90
C ARG A 496 22.61 0.28 -4.53
N GLN A 497 23.60 0.81 -3.82
CA GLN A 497 23.41 1.49 -2.54
C GLN A 497 23.12 2.97 -2.75
N ILE A 498 22.34 3.58 -1.86
CA ILE A 498 21.94 4.99 -1.96
C ILE A 498 23.14 5.91 -1.65
N GLU A 499 23.43 6.82 -2.57
CA GLU A 499 24.44 7.89 -2.45
C GLU A 499 23.82 9.28 -2.27
N GLY A 500 22.54 9.43 -2.58
CA GLY A 500 21.84 10.69 -2.36
C GLY A 500 20.38 10.66 -2.79
N ILE A 501 19.66 11.71 -2.43
CA ILE A 501 18.28 11.97 -2.86
C ILE A 501 18.32 13.29 -3.64
N VAL A 502 17.85 13.28 -4.88
CA VAL A 502 17.92 14.43 -5.77
C VAL A 502 16.53 14.81 -6.28
N SER A 503 16.19 16.10 -6.19
CA SER A 503 15.00 16.68 -6.83
C SER A 503 15.38 17.53 -8.05
N LEU A 504 14.72 17.31 -9.18
CA LEU A 504 15.04 17.90 -10.48
C LEU A 504 14.44 19.29 -10.72
N ARG A 505 13.52 19.80 -9.87
CA ARG A 505 12.88 21.12 -10.07
C ARG A 505 12.53 21.80 -8.75
N ASN A 506 13.03 23.01 -8.50
CA ASN A 506 12.57 23.98 -7.47
C ASN A 506 12.25 23.41 -6.07
N TYR A 507 12.80 22.26 -5.71
CA TYR A 507 12.59 21.63 -4.42
C TYR A 507 13.94 21.47 -3.73
N ASN A 508 14.00 22.12 -2.59
CA ASN A 508 15.14 22.32 -1.72
C ASN A 508 15.50 21.08 -0.87
N ASN A 509 15.37 19.87 -1.40
CA ASN A 509 15.61 18.62 -0.67
C ASN A 509 16.63 17.75 -1.43
N GLN A 510 17.87 18.21 -1.54
CA GLN A 510 18.97 17.38 -2.01
C GLN A 510 19.74 16.82 -0.82
N GLY A 511 19.63 15.51 -0.61
CA GLY A 511 20.41 14.79 0.39
C GLY A 511 21.66 14.18 -0.23
N GLN A 512 22.81 14.31 0.41
CA GLN A 512 24.08 13.72 0.00
C GLN A 512 24.66 12.90 1.15
N PHE A 513 25.19 11.71 0.82
CA PHE A 513 25.91 10.86 1.75
C PHE A 513 27.40 10.90 1.44
N GLY A 514 28.22 11.22 2.44
CA GLY A 514 29.65 10.96 2.37
C GLY A 514 29.94 9.53 2.84
N ARG A 515 30.84 8.85 2.13
CA ARG A 515 31.27 7.49 2.44
C ARG A 515 32.79 7.40 2.50
N ASP A 516 33.30 6.48 3.31
CA ASP A 516 34.72 6.18 3.37
C ASP A 516 35.16 5.15 2.30
N SER A 517 36.44 4.77 2.32
CA SER A 517 37.01 3.78 1.38
C SER A 517 36.47 2.35 1.56
N LEU A 518 35.80 2.07 2.68
CA LEU A 518 35.10 0.82 2.95
C LEU A 518 33.60 0.91 2.62
N ASP A 519 33.17 2.01 1.98
CA ASP A 519 31.79 2.26 1.56
C ASP A 519 30.81 2.45 2.73
N ARG A 520 31.32 2.78 3.93
CA ARG A 520 30.50 3.06 5.12
C ARG A 520 30.07 4.52 5.12
N ILE A 521 28.86 4.80 5.59
CA ILE A 521 28.37 6.18 5.72
C ILE A 521 29.17 6.87 6.83
N ILE A 522 29.74 8.04 6.53
CA ILE A 522 30.47 8.86 7.51
C ILE A 522 29.79 10.21 7.74
N GLU A 523 28.99 10.68 6.78
CA GLU A 523 28.23 11.93 6.90
C GLU A 523 26.96 11.94 6.04
N TYR A 524 25.97 12.72 6.47
CA TYR A 524 24.78 13.03 5.68
C TYR A 524 24.44 14.52 5.82
N HIS A 525 24.26 15.15 4.67
CA HIS A 525 23.86 16.54 4.52
C HIS A 525 22.61 16.62 3.67
N ASN A 526 21.67 17.50 4.02
CA ASN A 526 20.55 17.82 3.15
C ASN A 526 20.48 19.33 2.94
N GLU A 527 20.41 19.76 1.69
CA GLU A 527 20.21 21.17 1.35
C GLU A 527 18.97 21.69 2.08
N ASN A 528 19.08 22.87 2.72
CA ASN A 528 18.03 23.51 3.52
C ASN A 528 17.57 22.73 4.76
N ASP A 529 18.23 21.61 5.09
CA ASP A 529 18.14 21.05 6.42
C ASP A 529 19.13 21.77 7.33
N ARG A 530 18.66 22.10 8.53
CA ARG A 530 19.53 22.68 9.56
C ARG A 530 20.38 21.61 10.24
N TYR A 531 20.04 20.33 10.03
CA TYR A 531 20.70 19.19 10.65
C TYR A 531 21.75 18.54 9.74
N ASN A 532 22.93 18.30 10.30
CA ASN A 532 23.98 17.46 9.72
C ASN A 532 24.23 16.27 10.63
N TYR A 533 24.60 15.14 10.04
CA TYR A 533 24.77 13.87 10.74
C TYR A 533 26.11 13.26 10.41
N TYR A 534 26.82 12.72 11.41
CA TYR A 534 28.14 12.13 11.26
C TYR A 534 28.24 10.79 11.97
N TRP A 535 29.00 9.87 11.39
CA TRP A 535 29.27 8.53 11.91
C TRP A 535 30.79 8.34 11.97
N ASN A 536 31.33 8.02 13.14
CA ASN A 536 32.76 7.79 13.32
C ASN A 536 33.05 6.32 13.62
N TYR A 537 34.09 5.81 12.98
CA TYR A 537 34.56 4.44 13.13
C TYR A 537 35.98 4.42 13.67
N ASP A 538 36.32 3.39 14.46
CA ASP A 538 37.69 3.19 14.94
C ASP A 538 38.55 2.36 13.96
N SER A 539 39.81 2.11 14.34
CA SER A 539 40.78 1.34 13.54
C SER A 539 40.40 -0.14 13.38
N LEU A 540 39.52 -0.67 14.23
CA LEU A 540 38.96 -2.02 14.11
C LEU A 540 37.66 -2.03 13.29
N ASN A 541 37.34 -0.90 12.65
CA ASN A 541 36.16 -0.71 11.82
C ASN A 541 34.82 -0.74 12.57
N ARG A 542 34.82 -0.48 13.88
CA ARG A 542 33.62 -0.47 14.71
C ARG A 542 33.01 0.92 14.74
N LEU A 543 31.68 1.04 14.64
CA LEU A 543 30.99 2.32 14.86
C LEU A 543 31.17 2.72 16.34
N VAL A 544 31.87 3.82 16.60
CA VAL A 544 32.14 4.31 17.95
C VAL A 544 31.29 5.52 18.31
N GLU A 545 30.85 6.28 17.31
CA GLU A 545 30.14 7.53 17.54
C GLU A 545 29.12 7.86 16.45
N PHE A 546 28.04 8.51 16.86
CA PHE A 546 27.12 9.21 15.97
C PHE A 546 26.81 10.59 16.53
N GLU A 547 26.87 11.60 15.66
CA GLU A 547 26.62 12.99 16.04
C GLU A 547 25.58 13.65 15.13
N GLN A 548 24.74 14.47 15.74
CA GLN A 548 23.80 15.34 15.03
C GLN A 548 24.09 16.79 15.41
N TYR A 549 24.29 17.63 14.40
CA TYR A 549 24.55 19.06 14.55
C TYR A 549 23.40 19.89 14.01
N GLU A 550 23.01 20.94 14.72
CA GLU A 550 22.11 21.98 14.21
C GLU A 550 22.89 23.31 14.18
N PHE A 551 23.13 23.88 12.99
CA PHE A 551 23.95 25.09 12.83
C PHE A 551 25.28 25.03 13.61
N GLN A 552 26.06 23.96 13.39
CA GLN A 552 27.34 23.67 14.08
C GLN A 552 27.23 23.42 15.61
N LYS A 553 26.03 23.42 16.19
CA LYS A 553 25.82 23.04 17.60
C LYS A 553 25.43 21.58 17.69
N ASN A 554 26.23 20.77 18.38
CA ASN A 554 25.90 19.37 18.64
C ASN A 554 24.58 19.29 19.46
N LYS A 555 23.58 18.60 18.91
CA LYS A 555 22.26 18.37 19.51
C LYS A 555 22.11 16.97 20.09
N LEU A 556 22.76 16.00 19.47
CA LEU A 556 22.77 14.62 19.88
C LEU A 556 24.17 14.09 19.65
N HIS A 557 24.74 13.53 20.71
CA HIS A 557 25.98 12.77 20.66
C HIS A 557 25.70 11.38 21.21
N ILE A 558 26.10 10.36 20.47
CA ILE A 558 25.91 8.96 20.85
C ILE A 558 27.25 8.27 20.77
N SER A 559 27.69 7.65 21.86
CA SER A 559 28.92 6.85 21.90
C SER A 559 28.61 5.38 22.13
N PHE A 560 29.35 4.50 21.45
CA PHE A 560 29.33 3.06 21.64
C PHE A 560 30.66 2.63 22.28
N LEU A 561 30.59 1.97 23.43
CA LEU A 561 31.77 1.56 24.20
C LEU A 561 32.01 0.06 24.04
N TYR A 562 33.27 -0.29 23.80
CA TYR A 562 33.74 -1.65 23.53
C TYR A 562 34.79 -2.09 24.56
N GLN A 563 34.94 -3.39 24.77
CA GLN A 563 36.01 -3.97 25.60
C GLN A 563 37.07 -4.62 24.71
N GLY A 564 38.30 -4.12 24.77
CA GLY A 564 39.41 -4.65 23.97
C GLY A 564 39.10 -4.67 22.48
N GLU A 565 39.31 -5.84 21.86
CA GLU A 565 39.08 -6.09 20.42
C GLU A 565 37.66 -6.57 20.10
N ASN A 566 36.75 -6.64 21.08
CA ASN A 566 35.38 -7.08 20.85
C ASN A 566 34.67 -6.20 19.82
N MET A 567 33.99 -6.83 18.86
CA MET A 567 33.22 -6.13 17.82
C MET A 567 31.81 -5.72 18.27
N LEU A 568 31.38 -6.16 19.45
CA LEU A 568 30.09 -5.85 20.04
C LEU A 568 30.26 -4.86 21.20
N PRO A 569 29.50 -3.75 21.24
CA PRO A 569 29.60 -2.77 22.31
C PRO A 569 28.90 -3.28 23.56
N TYR A 570 29.46 -3.02 24.75
CA TYR A 570 28.83 -3.37 26.03
C TYR A 570 27.97 -2.23 26.61
N LYS A 571 28.14 -1.01 26.09
CA LYS A 571 27.40 0.17 26.56
C LYS A 571 27.20 1.17 25.43
N ARG A 572 26.05 1.85 25.43
CA ARG A 572 25.77 3.00 24.57
C ARG A 572 25.31 4.18 25.42
N ILE A 573 25.86 5.36 25.16
CA ILE A 573 25.53 6.60 25.88
C ILE A 573 24.95 7.58 24.88
N ASN A 574 23.75 8.11 25.14
CA ASN A 574 23.12 9.14 24.34
C ASN A 574 23.06 10.44 25.16
N ILE A 575 23.67 11.50 24.66
CA ILE A 575 23.63 12.83 25.26
C ILE A 575 22.80 13.73 24.33
N GLN A 576 21.63 14.15 24.79
CA GLN A 576 20.73 15.04 24.03
C GLN A 576 20.68 16.42 24.67
N LYS A 577 20.89 17.48 23.87
CA LYS A 577 20.97 18.86 24.35
C LYS A 577 19.74 19.67 23.96
N TYR A 578 18.92 20.07 24.94
CA TYR A 578 17.77 20.95 24.75
C TYR A 578 17.83 22.15 25.71
N GLY A 579 17.81 23.38 25.17
CA GLY A 579 17.64 24.60 25.97
C GLY A 579 18.66 24.79 27.10
N GLY A 580 19.89 24.31 26.94
CA GLY A 580 20.95 24.40 27.96
C GLY A 580 21.02 23.23 28.95
N ASN A 581 20.07 22.29 28.92
CA ASN A 581 20.11 21.06 29.72
C ASN A 581 20.55 19.86 28.87
N ASN A 582 21.37 18.99 29.46
CA ASN A 582 21.76 17.70 28.89
C ASN A 582 20.89 16.60 29.51
N THR A 583 20.21 15.83 28.67
CA THR A 583 19.63 14.54 29.07
C THR A 583 20.62 13.45 28.69
N VAL A 584 21.05 12.66 29.66
CA VAL A 584 21.92 11.50 29.44
C VAL A 584 21.10 10.24 29.58
N LEU A 585 21.04 9.46 28.50
CA LEU A 585 20.43 8.13 28.49
C LEU A 585 21.54 7.11 28.30
N GLU A 586 21.63 6.17 29.22
CA GLU A 586 22.55 5.04 29.12
C GLU A 586 21.79 3.79 28.71
N LYS A 587 22.43 2.97 27.87
CA LYS A 587 21.97 1.64 27.52
C LYS A 587 23.09 0.65 27.82
N GLU A 588 22.88 -0.24 28.79
CA GLU A 588 23.75 -1.39 29.01
C GLU A 588 23.38 -2.49 28.03
N LEU A 589 24.38 -3.10 27.38
CA LEU A 589 24.22 -4.09 26.32
C LEU A 589 24.87 -5.40 26.77
N LYS A 590 24.10 -6.48 26.83
CA LYS A 590 24.59 -7.81 27.18
C LYS A 590 24.35 -8.74 26.00
N TRP A 591 25.43 -9.24 25.43
CA TRP A 591 25.42 -10.13 24.28
C TRP A 591 25.69 -11.57 24.71
N GLU A 592 24.99 -12.51 24.10
CA GLU A 592 25.24 -13.94 24.21
C GLU A 592 25.60 -14.46 22.82
N MET A 593 26.65 -15.27 22.72
CA MET A 593 27.06 -15.90 21.45
C MET A 593 26.47 -17.31 21.35
N PHE A 594 26.38 -17.85 20.13
CA PHE A 594 26.17 -19.29 19.98
C PHE A 594 27.38 -20.04 20.56
N GLU A 595 27.12 -21.20 21.16
CA GLU A 595 28.19 -22.13 21.55
C GLU A 595 28.84 -22.66 20.26
N GLU A 596 30.17 -22.69 20.21
CA GLU A 596 30.95 -23.17 19.06
C GLU A 596 30.91 -24.70 18.89
#